data_AF-A0A183L1C4-F1
#
_entry.id   AF-A0A183L1C4-F1
#
_cell.length_a   1.000
_cell.length_b   1.000
_cell.length_c   1.000
_cell.angle_alpha   90.00
_cell.angle_beta   90.00
_cell.angle_gamma   90.00
#
_symmetry.space_group_name_H-M   'P 1'
#
loop_
_entity.id
_entity.type
_entity.pdbx_description
1 polymer ?
#
loop_
_entity_poly.entity_id
_entity_poly.type
_entity_poly.pdbx_seq_one_letter_code
_entity_poly.pdbx_strand_id
1 'polypeptide(L)' 'MWDNGRAFQIAAEMRRYNLEVLGISETHWTQVEQQRLTSGELLLYSSHEEVNAPHTQGLALMLSKRAQNALIR' A
#
# COMPACT_ATOMS: atom_id res chain seq x y z
N MET A 1 11.51 6.37 -0.77
CA MET A 1 10.35 7.24 -0.43
C MET A 1 9.31 7.04 -1.51
N TRP A 2 8.20 6.38 -1.20
CA TRP A 2 7.06 6.35 -2.11
C TRP A 2 6.55 7.79 -2.27
N ASP A 3 6.53 8.30 -3.50
CA ASP A 3 6.10 9.69 -3.74
C ASP A 3 4.62 9.80 -3.36
N ASN A 4 4.30 10.64 -2.38
CA ASN A 4 2.94 10.89 -1.93
C ASN A 4 2.03 11.24 -3.12
N GLY A 5 2.55 11.92 -4.15
CA GLY A 5 1.81 12.21 -5.38
C GLY A 5 1.35 10.97 -6.13
N ARG A 6 2.19 9.93 -6.22
CA ARG A 6 1.85 8.64 -6.86
C ARG A 6 0.80 7.88 -6.06
N ALA A 7 0.89 7.90 -4.72
CA ALA A 7 -0.10 7.26 -3.85
C ALA A 7 -1.50 7.83 -4.05
N PHE A 8 -1.62 9.15 -4.14
CA PHE A 8 -2.91 9.82 -4.37
C PHE A 8 -3.49 9.53 -5.75
N GLN A 9 -2.66 9.43 -6.79
CA GLN A 9 -3.11 9.04 -8.13
C GLN A 9 -3.69 7.63 -8.13
N ILE A 10 -3.01 6.69 -7.47
CA ILE A 10 -3.50 5.30 -7.36
C ILE A 10 -4.79 5.23 -6.54
N ALA A 11 -4.89 5.98 -5.44
CA ALA A 11 -6.12 6.08 -4.66
C ALA A 11 -7.28 6.71 -5.47
N ALA A 12 -6.99 7.67 -6.36
CA ALA A 12 -8.00 8.21 -7.26
C ALA A 12 -8.48 7.17 -8.28
N GLU A 13 -7.58 6.40 -8.87
CA GLU A 13 -7.94 5.34 -9.82
C GLU A 13 -8.67 4.18 -9.13
N MET A 14 -8.28 3.78 -7.92
CA MET A 14 -9.03 2.80 -7.13
C MET A 14 -10.49 3.25 -6.92
N ARG A 15 -10.70 4.52 -6.55
CA ARG A 15 -12.06 5.07 -6.41
C ARG A 15 -12.81 5.10 -7.74
N ARG A 16 -12.14 5.47 -8.83
CA ARG A 16 -12.73 5.48 -10.18
C ARG A 16 -13.21 4.10 -10.62
N TYR A 17 -12.45 3.05 -10.32
CA TYR A 17 -12.83 1.66 -10.61
C TYR A 17 -13.63 0.99 -9.49
N ASN A 18 -13.97 1.73 -8.43
CA ASN A 18 -14.66 1.21 -7.25
C ASN A 18 -13.99 -0.05 -6.65
N LEU A 19 -12.66 -0.06 -6.62
CA LEU A 19 -11.86 -1.14 -6.04
C LEU A 19 -11.76 -0.98 -4.53
N GLU A 20 -11.95 -2.10 -3.82
CA GLU A 20 -11.84 -2.16 -2.37
C GLU A 20 -10.41 -2.53 -1.93
N VAL A 21 -9.70 -3.32 -2.74
CA VAL A 21 -8.33 -3.80 -2.50
C VAL A 21 -7.54 -3.73 -3.80
N LEU A 22 -6.30 -3.25 -3.73
CA LEU A 22 -5.35 -3.22 -4.86
C LEU A 22 -3.98 -3.74 -4.43
N GLY A 23 -3.44 -4.72 -5.15
CA GLY A 23 -2.06 -5.17 -5.01
C GLY A 23 -1.12 -4.34 -5.88
N ILE A 24 -0.02 -3.88 -5.28
CA ILE A 24 1.02 -3.08 -5.94
C ILE A 24 2.32 -3.87 -5.84
N SER A 25 2.81 -4.33 -6.99
CA SER A 25 4.02 -5.14 -7.12
C SER A 25 5.14 -4.28 -7.67
N GLU A 26 5.73 -3.44 -6.81
CA GLU A 26 6.99 -2.72 -7.02
C GLU A 26 7.05 -1.63 -5.95
N THR A 27 8.14 -1.53 -5.18
CA THR A 27 8.86 -0.27 -4.95
C THR A 27 9.96 -0.40 -3.90
N HIS A 28 10.96 0.44 -4.11
CA HIS A 28 12.04 0.75 -3.19
C HIS A 28 11.48 1.13 -1.81
N TRP A 29 11.69 0.20 -0.89
CA TRP A 29 11.20 0.15 0.47
C TRP A 29 11.49 1.42 1.30
N THR A 30 10.57 1.71 2.22
CA THR A 30 10.86 2.45 3.44
C THR A 30 10.41 1.57 4.60
N GLN A 31 11.13 1.57 5.74
CA GLN A 31 10.92 0.74 6.94
C GLN A 31 9.54 0.85 7.64
N VAL A 32 8.52 1.37 6.97
CA VAL A 32 7.19 1.59 7.51
C VAL A 32 6.28 0.47 7.02
N GLU A 33 5.83 -0.39 7.92
CA GLU A 33 4.96 -1.55 7.61
C GLU A 33 3.55 -1.14 7.19
N GLN A 34 3.07 0.02 7.65
CA GLN A 34 1.73 0.52 7.36
C GLN A 34 1.73 2.04 7.22
N GLN A 35 1.06 2.56 6.19
CA GLN A 35 0.91 3.99 5.97
C GLN A 35 -0.54 4.34 5.63
N ARG A 36 -1.10 5.33 6.33
CA ARG A 36 -2.42 5.86 6.02
C ARG A 36 -2.29 7.10 5.15
N LEU A 37 -2.99 7.13 4.01
CA LEU A 37 -3.10 8.31 3.18
C LEU A 37 -4.08 9.31 3.81
N THR A 38 -3.92 10.61 3.55
CA THR A 38 -4.87 11.62 4.04
C THR A 38 -6.27 11.47 3.43
N SER A 39 -6.38 10.83 2.26
CA SER A 39 -7.65 10.40 1.65
C SER A 39 -8.32 9.24 2.41
N GLY A 40 -7.55 8.54 3.24
CA GLY A 40 -8.01 7.55 4.22
C GLY A 40 -7.91 6.09 3.76
N GLU A 41 -7.35 5.82 2.59
CA GLU A 41 -6.86 4.50 2.20
C GLU A 41 -5.63 4.12 3.04
N LEU A 42 -5.47 2.82 3.27
CA LEU A 42 -4.37 2.25 4.04
C LEU A 42 -3.49 1.45 3.11
N LEU A 43 -2.21 1.78 3.09
CA LEU A 43 -1.15 0.99 2.49
C LEU A 43 -0.59 0.05 3.55
N LEU A 44 -0.71 -1.24 3.28
CA LEU A 44 -0.04 -2.30 4.02
C LEU A 44 1.13 -2.78 3.20
N TYR A 45 2.27 -2.99 3.84
CA TYR A 45 3.42 -3.56 3.20
C TYR A 45 3.71 -4.94 3.78
N SER A 46 3.93 -5.93 2.91
CA SER A 46 4.47 -7.22 3.34
C SER A 46 5.98 -7.12 3.44
N SER A 47 6.53 -7.49 4.60
CA SER A 47 7.97 -7.66 4.77
C SER A 47 8.33 -9.13 4.69
N HIS A 48 9.38 -9.44 3.93
CA HIS A 48 10.21 -10.61 4.18
C HIS A 48 11.55 -10.06 4.70
N GLU A 49 11.83 -10.28 5.99
CA GLU A 49 13.13 -9.99 6.58
C GLU A 49 14.17 -11.01 6.10
N GLU A 50 14.60 -10.91 4.85
CA GLU A 50 15.89 -11.49 4.49
C GLU A 50 16.94 -10.42 4.74
N VAL A 51 17.51 -10.45 5.95
CA VAL A 51 18.54 -9.55 6.49
C VAL A 51 19.76 -9.36 5.57
N ASN A 52 19.88 -10.14 4.48
CA ASN A 52 21.05 -10.14 3.59
C ASN A 52 20.73 -10.06 2.07
N ALA A 53 19.47 -9.80 1.65
CA ALA A 53 19.16 -9.68 0.22
C ALA A 53 19.06 -8.20 -0.20
N PRO A 54 19.84 -7.73 -1.20
CA PRO A 54 19.90 -6.31 -1.56
C PRO A 54 18.60 -5.74 -2.16
N HIS A 55 17.60 -6.56 -2.48
CA HIS A 55 16.38 -6.13 -3.15
C HIS A 55 15.18 -6.98 -2.74
N THR A 56 14.47 -6.61 -1.67
CA THR A 56 13.19 -7.23 -1.36
C THR A 56 12.11 -6.60 -2.25
N GLN A 57 11.64 -7.36 -3.23
CA GLN A 57 10.40 -7.06 -3.95
C GLN A 57 9.24 -7.12 -2.94
N GLY A 58 8.92 -5.99 -2.33
CA GLY A 58 7.79 -5.88 -1.41
C GLY A 58 6.48 -5.84 -2.18
N LEU A 59 5.53 -6.70 -1.81
CA LEU A 59 4.14 -6.53 -2.20
C LEU A 59 3.52 -5.51 -1.24
N ALA A 60 2.94 -4.44 -1.79
CA ALA A 60 2.08 -3.54 -1.03
C ALA A 60 0.61 -3.79 -1.38
N LEU A 61 -0.27 -3.68 -0.39
CA LEU A 61 -1.71 -3.72 -0.55
C LEU A 61 -2.27 -2.35 -0.18
N MET A 62 -3.03 -1.73 -1.09
CA MET A 62 -3.83 -0.55 -0.78
C MET A 62 -5.27 -0.97 -0.50
N LEU A 63 -5.80 -0.54 0.65
CA LEU A 63 -7.13 -0.86 1.13
C LEU A 63 -7.99 0.40 1.23
N SER A 64 -9.21 0.34 0.70
CA SER A 64 -10.22 1.37 0.92
C SER A 64 -10.60 1.46 2.42
N LYS A 65 -11.29 2.52 2.84
CA LYS A 65 -11.85 2.62 4.20
C LYS A 65 -12.78 1.45 4.54
N ARG A 66 -13.55 0.96 3.57
CA ARG A 66 -14.48 -0.15 3.76
C ARG A 66 -13.73 -1.47 3.89
N ALA A 67 -12.75 -1.71 3.02
CA ALA A 67 -11.91 -2.90 3.09
C ALA A 67 -11.11 -2.94 4.40
N GLN A 68 -10.61 -1.79 4.86
CA GLN A 68 -9.99 -1.66 6.17
C GLN A 68 -10.94 -2.15 7.27
N ASN A 69 -12.16 -1.59 7.38
CA ASN A 69 -13.10 -1.99 8.42
C ASN A 69 -13.54 -3.48 8.35
N ALA A 70 -13.46 -4.09 7.17
CA ALA A 70 -13.83 -5.48 6.96
C ALA A 70 -12.68 -6.47 7.23
N LEU A 71 -11.45 -6.10 6.83
CA LEU A 71 -10.28 -6.98 6.86
C LEU A 71 -9.37 -6.74 8.06
N ILE A 72 -9.43 -5.54 8.65
CA ILE A 72 -8.67 -5.13 9.82
C ILE A 72 -9.68 -4.79 10.91
N ARG A 73 -9.76 -5.65 11.93
CA ARG A 73 -10.61 -5.43 13.11
C ARG A 73 -10.00 -4.44 14.08
#